data_AF-N1S9W4-F1
#
_entry.id   AF-N1S9W4-F1
#
_cell.length_a   1.000
_cell.length_b   1.000
_cell.length_c   1.000
_cell.angle_alpha   90.00
_cell.angle_beta   90.00
_cell.angle_gamma   90.00
#
_symmetry.space_group_name_H-M   'P 1'
#
loop_
_entity.id
_entity.type
_entity.pdbx_description
1 polymer ?
#
loop_
_entity_poly.entity_id
_entity_poly.type
_entity_poly.pdbx_seq_one_letter_code
_entity_poly.pdbx_strand_id
1 'polypeptide(L)'
;MEFNLRFRVPPPQTPEVHKTKQMEPISDTASKAACPVLLSLDQMPKWFQHESNEWILYGYRDISGSFQASLYSLLYIHNESVNIYSHLIPAVFSLLGQQYLASRYSGVTGADFTPFSIFMLTAVTCLSLSATYHTLMNHSKRVEHLCLRLDMLGVVIFILGDLMLGIYMAFWCEPLLRNIYWSMVS
;
A
#
# COMPACT_ATOMS: atom_id res chain seq x y z
N MET A 1 -48.38 -49.08 35.90
CA MET A 1 -49.03 -47.74 35.94
C MET A 1 -48.91 -47.17 34.53
N GLU A 2 -49.95 -47.35 33.72
CA GLU A 2 -49.91 -47.01 32.29
C GLU A 2 -50.00 -45.49 32.08
N PHE A 3 -49.00 -44.93 31.38
CA PHE A 3 -48.96 -43.54 30.96
C PHE A 3 -49.56 -43.43 29.54
N ASN A 4 -50.82 -42.98 29.46
CA ASN A 4 -51.47 -42.65 28.20
C ASN A 4 -50.98 -41.27 27.69
N LEU A 5 -49.96 -41.27 26.83
CA LEU A 5 -49.51 -40.08 26.10
C LEU A 5 -50.40 -39.84 24.86
N ARG A 6 -51.39 -38.95 25.00
CA ARG A 6 -52.13 -38.41 23.85
C ARG A 6 -51.27 -37.36 23.14
N PHE A 7 -50.61 -37.75 22.05
CA PHE A 7 -50.04 -36.79 21.10
C PHE A 7 -51.09 -36.41 20.04
N ARG A 8 -51.34 -35.10 19.95
CA ARG A 8 -52.30 -34.43 19.08
C ARG A 8 -51.76 -34.41 17.64
N VAL A 9 -52.45 -35.05 16.70
CA VAL A 9 -52.14 -34.96 15.27
C VAL A 9 -52.56 -33.58 14.73
N PRO A 10 -51.68 -32.81 14.07
CA PRO A 10 -52.07 -31.55 13.43
C PRO A 10 -52.91 -31.79 12.17
N PRO A 11 -53.86 -30.91 11.82
CA PRO A 11 -54.66 -31.03 10.61
C PRO A 11 -53.82 -30.83 9.32
N PRO A 12 -54.28 -31.33 8.16
CA PRO A 12 -53.55 -31.25 6.90
C PRO A 12 -53.44 -29.79 6.44
N GLN A 13 -52.23 -29.37 6.02
CA GLN A 13 -52.03 -28.06 5.40
C GLN A 13 -52.55 -28.09 3.96
N THR A 14 -53.40 -27.12 3.62
CA THR A 14 -53.81 -26.83 2.24
C THR A 14 -52.62 -26.32 1.42
N PRO A 15 -52.48 -26.69 0.13
CA PRO A 15 -51.36 -26.25 -0.69
C PRO A 15 -51.42 -24.74 -0.93
N GLU A 16 -50.42 -24.00 -0.44
CA GLU A 16 -50.22 -22.59 -0.78
C GLU A 16 -49.82 -22.45 -2.26
N VAL A 17 -50.51 -21.52 -2.92
CA VAL A 17 -50.32 -21.12 -4.31
C VAL A 17 -48.92 -20.55 -4.51
N HIS A 18 -48.18 -21.15 -5.43
CA HIS A 18 -46.87 -20.68 -5.89
C HIS A 18 -47.00 -19.26 -6.48
N LYS A 19 -46.58 -18.24 -5.72
CA LYS A 19 -46.39 -16.88 -6.26
C LYS A 19 -45.12 -16.87 -7.11
N THR A 20 -45.30 -16.94 -8.41
CA THR A 20 -44.26 -16.68 -9.42
C THR A 20 -43.64 -15.31 -9.15
N LYS A 21 -42.37 -15.29 -8.77
CA LYS A 21 -41.56 -14.08 -8.61
C LYS A 21 -41.40 -13.46 -10.01
N GLN A 22 -42.14 -12.39 -10.28
CA GLN A 22 -41.95 -11.59 -11.49
C GLN A 22 -40.51 -11.07 -11.52
N MET A 23 -39.87 -11.26 -12.66
CA MET A 23 -38.53 -10.80 -12.97
C MET A 23 -38.60 -9.29 -13.23
N GLU A 24 -37.99 -8.49 -12.35
CA GLU A 24 -37.85 -7.06 -12.61
C GLU A 24 -36.95 -6.82 -13.83
N PRO A 25 -37.24 -5.79 -14.64
CA PRO A 25 -36.51 -5.52 -15.87
C PRO A 25 -35.11 -5.01 -15.53
N ILE A 26 -34.12 -5.57 -16.22
CA ILE A 26 -32.73 -5.09 -16.23
C ILE A 26 -32.78 -3.65 -16.75
N SER A 27 -32.64 -2.67 -15.85
CA SER A 27 -32.49 -1.28 -16.26
C SER A 27 -31.06 -1.09 -16.75
N ASP A 28 -30.93 -1.03 -18.07
CA ASP A 28 -29.78 -0.45 -18.76
C ASP A 28 -29.71 1.04 -18.40
N THR A 29 -28.96 1.34 -17.35
CA THR A 29 -28.45 2.69 -17.13
C THR A 29 -26.93 2.64 -17.14
N ALA A 30 -26.37 3.06 -18.27
CA ALA A 30 -25.00 3.53 -18.37
C ALA A 30 -24.76 4.54 -17.22
N SER A 31 -24.00 4.11 -16.20
CA SER A 31 -23.75 4.93 -15.03
C SER A 31 -22.54 5.82 -15.29
N LYS A 32 -22.82 7.13 -15.31
CA LYS A 32 -21.88 8.23 -15.05
C LYS A 32 -20.83 7.81 -14.03
N ALA A 33 -19.57 8.24 -14.20
CA ALA A 33 -18.47 7.97 -13.27
C ALA A 33 -18.94 8.11 -11.81
N ALA A 34 -19.28 6.98 -11.19
CA ALA A 34 -19.81 6.96 -9.84
C ALA A 34 -18.67 7.34 -8.92
N CYS A 35 -18.89 8.30 -8.04
CA CYS A 35 -17.90 8.67 -7.04
C CYS A 35 -17.54 7.41 -6.23
N PRO A 36 -16.25 7.05 -6.10
CA PRO A 36 -15.85 5.87 -5.35
C PRO A 36 -16.41 5.97 -3.93
N VAL A 37 -17.13 4.95 -3.49
CA VAL A 37 -17.70 4.87 -2.14
C VAL A 37 -16.58 4.44 -1.19
N LEU A 38 -16.27 5.29 -0.21
CA LEU A 38 -15.31 4.98 0.85
C LEU A 38 -16.03 4.38 2.06
N LEU A 39 -15.32 3.46 2.73
CA LEU A 39 -15.82 2.69 3.86
C LEU A 39 -15.39 3.30 5.19
N SER A 40 -16.16 3.02 6.23
CA SER A 40 -15.76 3.19 7.61
C SER A 40 -14.97 1.98 8.12
N LEU A 41 -14.20 2.15 9.20
CA LEU A 41 -13.35 1.09 9.74
C LEU A 41 -14.15 -0.16 10.11
N ASP A 42 -15.34 -0.01 10.68
CA ASP A 42 -16.24 -1.11 11.06
C ASP A 42 -16.73 -1.95 9.88
N GLN A 43 -16.72 -1.39 8.67
CA GLN A 43 -17.10 -2.07 7.42
C GLN A 43 -15.93 -2.84 6.80
N MET A 44 -14.69 -2.57 7.20
CA MET A 44 -13.51 -3.26 6.68
C MET A 44 -13.45 -4.71 7.17
N PRO A 45 -12.74 -5.62 6.48
CA PRO A 45 -12.54 -6.96 7.01
C PRO A 45 -11.83 -6.97 8.37
N LYS A 46 -12.19 -7.90 9.26
CA LYS A 46 -11.63 -7.99 10.63
C LYS A 46 -10.11 -8.02 10.70
N TRP A 47 -9.44 -8.67 9.74
CA TRP A 47 -7.98 -8.70 9.68
C TRP A 47 -7.40 -7.29 9.46
N PHE A 48 -8.03 -6.51 8.61
CA PHE A 48 -7.61 -5.14 8.30
C PHE A 48 -7.92 -4.22 9.47
N GLN A 49 -9.08 -4.38 10.12
CA GLN A 49 -9.44 -3.62 11.33
C GLN A 49 -8.39 -3.79 12.44
N HIS A 50 -8.00 -5.03 12.73
CA HIS A 50 -7.04 -5.34 13.79
C HIS A 50 -5.63 -4.82 13.49
N GLU A 51 -5.26 -4.72 12.22
CA GLU A 51 -3.94 -4.24 11.78
C GLU A 51 -3.92 -2.72 11.57
N SER A 52 -5.08 -2.08 11.50
CA SER A 52 -5.24 -0.64 11.28
C SER A 52 -5.26 0.17 12.57
N ASN A 53 -4.98 1.47 12.44
CA ASN A 53 -5.14 2.42 13.52
C ASN A 53 -6.64 2.64 13.84
N GLU A 54 -7.07 2.25 15.04
CA GLU A 54 -8.46 2.37 15.54
C GLU A 54 -9.00 3.81 15.57
N TRP A 55 -8.11 4.81 15.57
CA TRP A 55 -8.49 6.23 15.58
C TRP A 55 -8.84 6.79 14.19
N ILE A 56 -8.54 6.05 13.12
CA ILE A 56 -8.92 6.42 11.75
C ILE A 56 -10.26 5.73 11.46
N LEU A 57 -11.35 6.49 11.50
CA LEU A 57 -12.70 5.91 11.48
C LEU A 57 -13.29 5.77 10.07
N TYR A 58 -12.83 6.57 9.11
CA TYR A 58 -13.46 6.70 7.79
C TYR A 58 -12.43 6.90 6.68
N GLY A 59 -12.90 6.74 5.44
CA GLY A 59 -12.13 7.09 4.24
C GLY A 59 -11.34 5.91 3.66
N TYR A 60 -11.65 4.68 4.10
CA TYR A 60 -11.00 3.47 3.61
C TYR A 60 -11.49 3.09 2.21
N ARG A 61 -10.56 2.62 1.39
CA ARG A 61 -10.90 1.99 0.10
C ARG A 61 -11.33 0.55 0.34
N ASP A 62 -12.30 0.08 -0.44
CA ASP A 62 -12.68 -1.33 -0.42
C ASP A 62 -11.51 -2.23 -0.86
N ILE A 63 -11.51 -3.48 -0.39
CA ILE A 63 -10.52 -4.50 -0.73
C ILE A 63 -10.79 -4.98 -2.17
N SER A 64 -10.21 -4.24 -3.10
CA SER A 64 -10.52 -4.32 -4.53
C SER A 64 -10.03 -5.59 -5.22
N GLY A 65 -9.02 -6.28 -4.68
CA GLY A 65 -8.36 -7.40 -5.36
C GLY A 65 -7.69 -7.03 -6.69
N SER A 66 -7.56 -5.73 -7.01
CA SER A 66 -7.20 -5.25 -8.34
C SER A 66 -6.13 -4.17 -8.28
N PHE A 67 -5.00 -4.42 -8.93
CA PHE A 67 -3.93 -3.43 -9.11
C PHE A 67 -4.43 -2.19 -9.83
N GLN A 68 -5.28 -2.34 -10.84
CA GLN A 68 -5.79 -1.22 -11.62
C GLN A 68 -6.73 -0.35 -10.78
N ALA A 69 -7.60 -0.94 -9.95
CA ALA A 69 -8.45 -0.20 -9.03
C ALA A 69 -7.62 0.53 -7.97
N SER A 70 -6.55 -0.10 -7.48
CA SER A 70 -5.59 0.50 -6.54
C SER A 70 -4.88 1.70 -7.17
N LEU A 71 -4.43 1.59 -8.43
CA LEU A 71 -3.82 2.71 -9.15
C LEU A 71 -4.81 3.82 -9.49
N TYR A 72 -6.06 3.48 -9.83
CA TYR A 72 -7.11 4.47 -10.06
C TYR A 72 -7.41 5.32 -8.81
N SER A 73 -7.15 4.77 -7.61
CA SER A 73 -7.33 5.52 -6.37
C SER A 73 -6.42 6.74 -6.20
N LEU A 74 -5.33 6.82 -6.99
CA LEU A 74 -4.50 8.01 -7.11
C LEU A 74 -5.26 9.22 -7.69
N LEU A 75 -6.49 9.06 -8.17
CA LEU A 75 -7.26 10.16 -8.78
C LEU A 75 -8.32 10.75 -7.83
N TYR A 76 -8.46 10.22 -6.61
CA TYR A 76 -9.40 10.72 -5.62
C TYR A 76 -8.81 10.71 -4.20
N ILE A 77 -9.43 11.46 -3.30
CA ILE A 77 -8.96 11.59 -1.91
C ILE A 77 -9.53 10.45 -1.06
N HIS A 78 -8.68 9.82 -0.26
CA HIS A 78 -8.99 8.79 0.71
C HIS A 78 -7.99 8.86 1.87
N ASN A 79 -8.15 8.00 2.88
CA ASN A 79 -7.38 8.01 4.13
C ASN A 79 -5.85 7.81 3.97
N GLU A 80 -5.40 7.42 2.78
CA GLU A 80 -4.00 7.10 2.46
C GLU A 80 -3.40 8.06 1.44
N SER A 81 -4.17 9.03 0.93
CA SER A 81 -3.70 9.93 -0.12
C SER A 81 -2.45 10.71 0.32
N VAL A 82 -2.43 11.21 1.56
CA VAL A 82 -1.26 11.93 2.09
C VAL A 82 -0.04 11.03 2.14
N ASN A 83 -0.19 9.80 2.67
CA ASN A 83 0.90 8.83 2.73
C ASN A 83 1.44 8.51 1.33
N ILE A 84 0.57 8.31 0.34
CA ILE A 84 1.00 8.06 -1.05
C ILE A 84 1.78 9.26 -1.58
N TYR A 85 1.22 10.47 -1.53
CA TYR A 85 1.84 11.63 -2.16
C TYR A 85 3.06 12.16 -1.43
N SER A 86 3.14 12.02 -0.10
CA SER A 86 4.33 12.39 0.68
C SER A 86 5.55 11.56 0.31
N HIS A 87 5.36 10.34 -0.21
CA HIS A 87 6.44 9.49 -0.68
C HIS A 87 6.64 9.57 -2.20
N LEU A 88 5.56 9.57 -2.98
CA LEU A 88 5.60 9.57 -4.44
C LEU A 88 6.21 10.86 -5.01
N ILE A 89 5.83 12.03 -4.48
CA ILE A 89 6.30 13.31 -4.99
C ILE A 89 7.83 13.43 -4.82
N PRO A 90 8.40 13.24 -3.61
CA PRO A 90 9.86 13.25 -3.45
C PRO A 90 10.58 12.17 -4.25
N ALA A 91 9.98 10.98 -4.45
CA ALA A 91 10.58 9.94 -5.29
C ALA A 91 10.80 10.43 -6.73
N VAL A 92 9.78 11.07 -7.32
CA VAL A 92 9.85 11.63 -8.68
C VAL A 92 10.87 12.75 -8.75
N PHE A 93 10.85 13.71 -7.81
CA PHE A 93 11.79 14.82 -7.80
C PHE A 93 13.24 14.36 -7.60
N SER A 94 13.49 13.38 -6.72
CA SER A 94 14.82 12.80 -6.51
C SER A 94 15.33 12.07 -7.75
N LEU A 95 14.46 11.33 -8.45
CA LEU A 95 14.83 10.65 -9.70
C LEU A 95 15.16 11.64 -10.82
N LEU A 96 14.32 12.67 -11.00
CA LEU A 96 14.57 13.74 -11.99
C LEU A 96 15.82 14.54 -11.65
N GLY A 97 16.03 14.85 -10.36
CA GLY A 97 17.22 15.53 -9.86
C GLY A 97 18.49 14.73 -10.14
N GLN A 98 18.47 13.43 -9.87
CA GLN A 98 19.59 12.54 -10.17
C GLN A 98 19.91 12.51 -11.68
N GLN A 99 18.89 12.39 -12.53
CA GLN A 99 19.06 12.39 -13.99
C GLN A 99 19.63 13.74 -14.48
N TYR A 100 19.15 14.85 -13.92
CA TYR A 100 19.65 16.19 -14.23
C TYR A 100 21.12 16.36 -13.84
N LEU A 101 21.49 15.94 -12.62
CA LEU A 101 22.86 15.99 -12.13
C LEU A 101 23.79 15.10 -12.97
N ALA A 102 23.37 13.87 -13.28
CA ALA A 102 24.12 12.96 -14.15
C ALA A 102 24.39 13.56 -15.54
N SER A 103 23.39 14.25 -16.11
CA SER A 103 23.54 14.93 -17.41
C SER A 103 24.46 16.14 -17.36
N ARG A 104 24.50 16.89 -16.24
CA ARG A 104 25.30 18.12 -16.11
C ARG A 104 26.75 17.87 -15.70
N TYR A 105 27.00 16.82 -14.93
CA TYR A 105 28.31 16.51 -14.36
C TYR A 105 28.94 15.26 -14.97
N SER A 106 28.55 14.87 -16.18
CA SER A 106 29.06 13.70 -16.90
C SER A 106 30.58 13.69 -17.12
N GLY A 107 31.25 14.85 -17.00
CA GLY A 107 32.69 15.02 -17.15
C GLY A 107 33.49 15.24 -15.85
N VAL A 108 32.86 15.23 -14.66
CA VAL A 108 33.54 15.44 -13.37
C VAL A 108 33.92 14.11 -12.73
N THR A 109 35.04 14.10 -11.99
CA THR A 109 35.64 12.97 -11.28
C THR A 109 34.59 12.04 -10.65
N GLY A 110 34.45 10.83 -11.17
CA GLY A 110 33.40 9.88 -10.75
C GLY A 110 33.48 9.44 -9.28
N ALA A 111 34.56 9.77 -8.56
CA ALA A 111 34.78 9.39 -7.18
C ALA A 111 33.76 10.01 -6.20
N ASP A 112 33.30 11.24 -6.49
CA ASP A 112 32.40 11.99 -5.59
C ASP A 112 30.94 11.85 -6.01
N PHE A 113 30.73 11.69 -7.31
CA PHE A 113 29.40 11.47 -7.89
C PHE A 113 28.85 10.08 -7.55
N THR A 114 29.72 9.07 -7.40
CA THR A 114 29.28 7.68 -7.17
C THR A 114 28.60 7.48 -5.81
N PRO A 115 29.19 7.87 -4.67
CA PRO A 115 28.54 7.69 -3.36
C PRO A 115 27.22 8.46 -3.25
N PHE A 116 27.18 9.69 -3.77
CA PHE A 116 25.96 10.49 -3.81
C PHE A 116 24.88 9.83 -4.68
N SER A 117 25.25 9.28 -5.84
CA SER A 117 24.30 8.58 -6.73
C SER A 117 23.73 7.32 -6.09
N ILE A 118 24.55 6.56 -5.36
CA ILE A 118 24.09 5.38 -4.60
C ILE A 118 23.08 5.82 -3.52
N PHE A 119 23.41 6.85 -2.74
CA PHE A 119 22.49 7.42 -1.76
C PHE A 119 21.15 7.82 -2.39
N MET A 120 21.18 8.60 -3.48
CA MET A 120 19.96 9.01 -4.21
C MET A 120 19.15 7.82 -4.70
N LEU A 121 19.80 6.76 -5.20
CA LEU A 121 19.12 5.53 -5.62
C LEU A 121 18.45 4.82 -4.44
N THR A 122 19.12 4.71 -3.29
CA THR A 122 18.52 4.10 -2.09
C THR A 122 17.34 4.92 -1.56
N ALA A 123 17.42 6.25 -1.61
CA ALA A 123 16.33 7.15 -1.24
C ALA A 123 15.11 6.98 -2.16
N VAL A 124 15.31 7.03 -3.49
CA VAL A 124 14.25 6.78 -4.48
C VAL A 124 13.61 5.41 -4.30
N THR A 125 14.42 4.38 -4.02
CA THR A 125 13.94 3.02 -3.76
C THR A 125 13.04 2.98 -2.54
N CYS A 126 13.46 3.52 -1.39
CA CYS A 126 12.66 3.58 -0.17
C CYS A 126 11.33 4.32 -0.39
N LEU A 127 11.38 5.52 -0.98
CA LEU A 127 10.18 6.32 -1.23
C LEU A 127 9.22 5.62 -2.20
N SER A 128 9.74 4.95 -3.23
CA SER A 128 8.92 4.23 -4.20
C SER A 128 8.26 2.99 -3.59
N LEU A 129 8.98 2.25 -2.73
CA LEU A 129 8.42 1.09 -2.02
C LEU A 129 7.31 1.51 -1.05
N SER A 130 7.50 2.62 -0.33
CA SER A 130 6.47 3.18 0.56
C SER A 130 5.23 3.66 -0.20
N ALA A 131 5.42 4.43 -1.28
CA ALA A 131 4.32 4.86 -2.14
C ALA A 131 3.57 3.66 -2.74
N THR A 132 4.30 2.60 -3.12
CA THR A 132 3.71 1.34 -3.62
C THR A 132 2.89 0.65 -2.55
N TYR A 133 3.38 0.56 -1.32
CA TYR A 133 2.65 -0.03 -0.20
C TYR A 133 1.32 0.68 0.04
N HIS A 134 1.35 1.99 0.26
CA HIS A 134 0.12 2.76 0.50
C HIS A 134 -0.83 2.76 -0.71
N THR A 135 -0.30 2.66 -1.93
CA THR A 135 -1.16 2.52 -3.13
C THR A 135 -1.85 1.15 -3.15
N LEU A 136 -1.13 0.07 -2.88
CA LEU A 136 -1.59 -1.32 -3.04
C LEU A 136 -2.19 -1.96 -1.78
N MET A 137 -2.23 -1.26 -0.65
CA MET A 137 -2.74 -1.82 0.60
C MET A 137 -4.22 -2.27 0.52
N ASN A 138 -5.01 -1.70 -0.39
CA ASN A 138 -6.41 -2.11 -0.61
C ASN A 138 -6.55 -3.25 -1.65
N HIS A 139 -5.46 -3.91 -2.04
CA HIS A 139 -5.50 -5.00 -3.01
C HIS A 139 -6.02 -6.29 -2.38
N SER A 140 -5.20 -6.97 -1.58
CA SER A 140 -5.56 -8.18 -0.86
C SER A 140 -4.62 -8.36 0.31
N LYS A 141 -5.05 -9.10 1.35
CA LYS A 141 -4.22 -9.36 2.55
C LYS A 141 -2.80 -9.81 2.22
N ARG A 142 -2.65 -10.69 1.21
CA ARG A 142 -1.33 -11.19 0.80
C ARG A 142 -0.45 -10.10 0.16
N VAL A 143 -1.02 -9.29 -0.72
CA VAL A 143 -0.27 -8.23 -1.42
C VAL A 143 0.09 -7.12 -0.43
N GLU A 144 -0.84 -6.73 0.43
CA GLU A 144 -0.62 -5.74 1.47
C GLU A 144 0.51 -6.16 2.42
N HIS A 145 0.48 -7.39 2.97
CA HIS A 145 1.60 -7.91 3.80
C HIS A 145 2.93 -8.00 3.05
N LEU A 146 2.93 -8.36 1.77
CA LEU A 146 4.15 -8.40 0.97
C LEU A 146 4.72 -7.00 0.77
N CYS A 147 3.88 -6.05 0.35
CA CYS A 147 4.28 -4.66 0.13
C CYS A 147 4.74 -4.00 1.43
N LEU A 148 4.10 -4.28 2.57
CA LEU A 148 4.55 -3.80 3.88
C LEU A 148 5.97 -4.27 4.21
N ARG A 149 6.28 -5.55 3.95
CA ARG A 149 7.64 -6.09 4.15
C ARG A 149 8.66 -5.42 3.22
N LEU A 150 8.27 -5.15 1.98
CA LEU A 150 9.14 -4.46 1.02
C LEU A 150 9.36 -3.00 1.41
N ASP A 151 8.35 -2.30 1.92
CA ASP A 151 8.48 -0.93 2.43
C ASP A 151 9.48 -0.87 3.61
N MET A 152 9.33 -1.79 4.57
CA MET A 152 10.27 -1.92 5.69
C MET A 152 11.69 -2.24 5.21
N LEU A 153 11.84 -3.09 4.18
CA LEU A 153 13.14 -3.36 3.55
C LEU A 153 13.70 -2.09 2.87
N GLY A 154 12.85 -1.27 2.26
CA GLY A 154 13.21 0.01 1.67
C GLY A 154 13.85 0.95 2.69
N VAL A 155 13.29 1.05 3.90
CA VAL A 155 13.87 1.83 5.00
C VAL A 155 15.26 1.31 5.37
N VAL A 156 15.44 -0.01 5.48
CA VAL A 156 16.75 -0.61 5.78
C VAL A 156 17.78 -0.28 4.68
N ILE A 157 17.40 -0.40 3.40
CA ILE A 157 18.26 -0.06 2.27
C ILE A 157 18.65 1.42 2.30
N PHE A 158 17.71 2.31 2.61
CA PHE A 158 17.98 3.74 2.71
C PHE A 158 18.94 4.07 3.86
N ILE A 159 18.75 3.47 5.04
CA ILE A 159 19.67 3.65 6.18
C ILE A 159 21.09 3.22 5.80
N LEU A 160 21.25 2.06 5.13
CA LEU A 160 22.57 1.61 4.67
C LEU A 160 23.18 2.58 3.66
N GLY A 161 22.41 3.08 2.69
CA GLY A 161 22.86 4.08 1.72
C GLY A 161 23.27 5.41 2.36
N ASP A 162 22.51 5.88 3.34
CA ASP A 162 22.80 7.08 4.12
C ASP A 162 24.10 6.92 4.93
N LEU A 163 24.29 5.78 5.60
CA LEU A 163 25.53 5.47 6.31
C LEU A 163 26.74 5.42 5.38
N MET A 164 26.61 4.80 4.20
CA MET A 164 27.68 4.76 3.21
C MET A 164 28.11 6.16 2.78
N LEU A 165 27.17 7.05 2.45
CA LEU A 165 27.45 8.45 2.09
C LEU A 165 27.99 9.24 3.29
N GLY A 166 27.40 9.10 4.47
CA GLY A 166 27.84 9.78 5.68
C GLY A 166 29.29 9.47 6.05
N ILE A 167 29.67 8.19 6.02
CA ILE A 167 31.05 7.73 6.26
C ILE A 167 32.00 8.30 5.19
N TYR A 168 31.59 8.32 3.93
CA TYR A 168 32.39 8.90 2.84
C TYR A 168 32.68 10.39 3.07
N MET A 169 31.65 11.17 3.43
CA MET A 169 31.78 12.61 3.67
C MET A 169 32.57 12.90 4.96
N ALA A 170 32.35 12.14 6.03
CA ALA A 170 33.02 12.32 7.32
C ALA A 170 34.53 12.00 7.24
N PHE A 171 34.92 10.94 6.53
CA PHE A 171 36.30 10.49 6.39
C PHE A 171 36.84 10.77 4.98
N TRP A 172 36.47 11.91 4.40
CA TRP A 172 36.87 12.29 3.04
C TRP A 172 38.39 12.20 2.82
N CYS A 173 39.16 12.78 3.75
CA CYS A 173 40.61 12.84 3.73
C CYS A 173 41.31 11.59 4.31
N GLU A 174 40.56 10.68 4.94
CA GLU A 174 41.10 9.58 5.75
C GLU A 174 40.62 8.21 5.21
N PRO A 175 41.22 7.70 4.12
CA PRO A 175 40.71 6.51 3.41
C PRO A 175 40.79 5.23 4.24
N LEU A 176 41.74 5.12 5.17
CA LEU A 176 41.87 3.96 6.05
C LEU A 176 40.67 3.85 7.00
N LEU A 177 40.34 4.94 7.68
CA LEU A 177 39.19 5.02 8.59
C LEU A 177 37.89 4.76 7.82
N ARG A 178 37.73 5.39 6.65
CA ARG A 178 36.57 5.17 5.77
C ARG A 178 36.34 3.69 5.46
N ASN A 179 37.37 2.98 5.02
CA ASN A 179 37.25 1.57 4.66
C ASN A 179 36.93 0.68 5.87
N ILE A 180 37.52 0.95 7.04
CA ILE A 180 37.21 0.22 8.27
C ILE A 180 35.73 0.37 8.62
N TYR A 181 35.20 1.60 8.64
CA TYR A 181 33.79 1.84 8.95
C TYR A 181 32.84 1.27 7.90
N TRP A 182 33.18 1.32 6.61
CA TRP A 182 32.37 0.67 5.57
C TRP A 182 32.32 -0.85 5.75
N SER A 183 33.42 -1.50 6.10
CA SER A 183 33.44 -2.95 6.37
C SER A 183 32.64 -3.35 7.61
N MET A 184 32.42 -2.45 8.57
CA MET A 184 31.57 -2.72 9.74
C MET A 184 30.08 -2.64 9.43
N VAL A 185 29.69 -1.83 8.44
CA VAL A 185 28.29 -1.60 8.04
C VAL A 185 27.84 -2.57 6.94
N SER A 186 28.77 -3.21 6.23
CA SER A 186 28.52 -4.21 5.18
C SER A 186 28.40 -5.62 5.75
#